data_AF-A0A3A1XKL0-F1
#
_entry.id   AF-A0A3A1XKL0-F1
#
_cell.length_a   1.000
_cell.length_b   1.000
_cell.length_c   1.000
_cell.angle_alpha   90.00
_cell.angle_beta   90.00
_cell.angle_gamma   90.00
#
_symmetry.space_group_name_H-M   'P 1'
#
loop_
_entity.id
_entity.type
_entity.pdbx_description
1 polymer ?
#
loop_
_entity_poly.entity_id
_entity_poly.type
_entity_poly.pdbx_seq_one_letter_code
_entity_poly.pdbx_strand_id
1 'polypeptide(L)'
;MNVKYGSVFTNPEVLNRLAQIEQSPQIQGKLSALKEGVKNNSFDPIRLIPLIPVVMVLGTLYNYFPNIDYSRYKYYLLIVGVFVVCFAGKFFVNNKVDVDALYADNVLTPILNVILPGTVLNNSEGIDSSIFDNLLPISSRYYSSKHIIFGDEFKTEFSNMQAIHFSRSESGKSVKKTDFIGQVLLINSKTNINGHIRIVPVTGKNFMGQKLNGYYGKKTKEES
;
A
#
# COMPACT_ATOMS: atom_id res chain seq x y z
N MET A 1 -34.02 9.16 -12.24
CA MET A 1 -33.60 10.46 -11.68
C MET A 1 -32.10 10.57 -11.88
N ASN A 2 -31.64 11.60 -12.58
CA ASN A 2 -30.23 11.76 -12.95
C ASN A 2 -29.50 12.46 -11.79
N VAL A 3 -29.07 11.71 -10.79
CA VAL A 3 -28.29 12.27 -9.68
C VAL A 3 -26.90 12.61 -10.23
N LYS A 4 -26.57 13.91 -10.31
CA LYS A 4 -25.22 14.34 -10.70
C LYS A 4 -24.24 14.00 -9.58
N TYR A 5 -23.69 12.79 -9.60
CA TYR A 5 -22.70 12.33 -8.61
C TYR A 5 -21.42 13.20 -8.59
N GLY A 6 -21.13 13.93 -9.67
CA GLY A 6 -20.00 14.85 -9.74
C GLY A 6 -20.01 16.01 -8.74
N SER A 7 -21.16 16.32 -8.11
CA SER A 7 -21.25 17.35 -7.07
C SER A 7 -21.41 16.79 -5.65
N VAL A 8 -21.38 15.47 -5.46
CA VAL A 8 -21.59 14.88 -4.12
C VAL A 8 -20.40 15.21 -3.21
N PHE A 9 -19.18 15.12 -3.73
CA PHE A 9 -17.95 15.48 -3.03
C PHE A 9 -17.80 16.99 -2.77
N THR A 10 -18.53 17.83 -3.50
CA THR A 10 -18.50 19.29 -3.37
C THR A 10 -19.80 19.87 -2.80
N ASN A 11 -20.71 19.01 -2.33
CA ASN A 11 -21.98 19.45 -1.76
C ASN A 11 -21.71 20.17 -0.42
N PRO A 12 -22.13 21.45 -0.28
CA PRO A 12 -21.94 22.21 0.96
C PRO A 12 -22.50 21.52 2.20
N GLU A 13 -23.60 20.77 2.08
CA GLU A 13 -24.18 20.03 3.20
C GLU A 13 -23.29 18.87 3.65
N VAL A 14 -22.70 18.15 2.70
CA VAL A 14 -21.74 17.07 2.97
C VAL A 14 -20.47 17.65 3.61
N LEU A 15 -19.96 18.76 3.08
CA LEU A 15 -18.80 19.45 3.64
C LEU A 15 -19.06 19.95 5.07
N ASN A 16 -20.24 20.50 5.35
CA ASN A 16 -20.62 20.91 6.71
C ASN A 16 -20.72 19.74 7.67
N ARG A 17 -21.28 18.60 7.23
CA ARG A 17 -21.32 17.37 8.04
C ARG A 17 -19.92 16.83 8.32
N LEU A 18 -19.02 16.86 7.32
CA LEU A 18 -17.62 16.47 7.51
C LEU A 18 -16.91 17.38 8.51
N ALA A 19 -17.12 18.71 8.43
CA ALA A 19 -16.55 19.66 9.38
C ALA A 19 -17.05 19.42 10.82
N GLN A 20 -18.34 19.09 10.99
CA GLN A 20 -18.89 18.72 12.30
C GLN A 20 -18.27 17.42 12.85
N ILE A 21 -18.06 16.42 11.99
CA ILE A 21 -17.44 15.15 12.36
C ILE A 21 -15.97 15.37 12.75
N GLU A 22 -15.23 16.16 12.00
CA GLU A 22 -13.83 16.51 12.30
C GLU A 22 -13.68 17.22 13.65
N GLN A 23 -14.62 18.10 14.00
CA GLN A 23 -14.63 18.82 15.28
C GLN A 23 -15.08 17.95 16.47
N SER A 24 -15.58 16.74 16.23
CA SER A 24 -16.05 15.88 17.31
C SER A 24 -14.88 15.36 18.17
N PRO A 25 -15.01 15.32 19.52
CA PRO A 25 -13.97 14.80 20.41
C PRO A 25 -13.57 13.36 20.11
N GLN A 26 -14.49 12.54 19.61
CA GLN A 26 -14.24 11.16 19.23
C GLN A 26 -13.27 11.03 18.05
N ILE A 27 -13.44 11.86 17.01
CA ILE A 27 -12.56 11.86 15.84
C ILE A 27 -11.19 12.46 16.18
N GLN A 28 -11.14 13.51 17.00
CA GLN A 28 -9.88 14.06 17.49
C GLN A 28 -9.06 13.05 18.32
N GLY A 29 -9.72 12.25 19.17
CA GLY A 29 -9.08 11.16 19.90
C GLY A 29 -8.50 10.10 18.96
N LYS A 30 -9.26 9.70 17.94
CA LYS A 30 -8.80 8.74 16.92
C LYS A 30 -7.63 9.26 16.08
N LEU A 31 -7.66 10.53 15.68
CA LEU A 31 -6.55 11.21 14.99
C LEU A 31 -5.30 11.27 15.86
N SER A 32 -5.47 11.51 17.16
CA SER A 32 -4.36 11.52 18.12
C SER A 32 -3.72 10.13 18.26
N ALA A 33 -4.52 9.07 18.35
CA ALA A 33 -4.04 7.70 18.37
C ALA A 33 -3.32 7.31 17.07
N LEU A 34 -3.82 7.76 15.91
CA LEU A 34 -3.14 7.59 14.62
C LEU A 34 -1.77 8.28 14.61
N LYS A 35 -1.72 9.54 15.07
CA LYS A 35 -0.47 10.32 15.15
C LYS A 35 0.56 9.65 16.07
N GLU A 36 0.11 9.12 17.20
CA GLU A 36 0.95 8.37 18.12
C GLU A 36 1.45 7.06 17.50
N GLY A 37 0.58 6.31 16.81
CA GLY A 37 0.94 5.11 16.07
C GLY A 37 2.00 5.38 15.00
N VAL A 38 1.85 6.44 14.20
CA VAL A 38 2.83 6.88 13.20
C VAL A 38 4.17 7.22 13.87
N LYS A 39 4.14 7.96 14.98
CA LYS A 39 5.35 8.31 15.74
C LYS A 39 6.04 7.07 16.31
N ASN A 40 5.28 6.12 16.83
CA ASN A 40 5.81 4.88 17.39
C ASN A 40 6.39 3.95 16.34
N ASN A 41 5.84 3.96 15.12
CA ASN A 41 6.36 3.21 13.98
C ASN A 41 7.56 3.87 13.30
N SER A 42 7.78 5.16 13.52
CA SER A 42 8.93 5.88 12.99
C SER A 42 10.19 5.54 13.79
N PHE A 43 11.33 5.44 13.08
CA PHE A 43 12.62 5.28 13.73
C PHE A 43 12.95 6.55 14.51
N ASP A 44 13.07 6.43 15.83
CA ASP A 44 13.45 7.53 16.72
C ASP A 44 14.90 7.34 17.17
N PRO A 45 15.84 8.21 16.70
CA PRO A 45 17.25 8.11 17.07
C PRO A 45 17.49 8.31 18.57
N ILE A 46 16.56 8.96 19.29
CA ILE A 46 16.64 9.15 20.75
C ILE A 46 16.61 7.80 21.47
N ARG A 47 15.96 6.77 20.89
CA ARG A 47 15.93 5.41 21.45
C ARG A 47 17.29 4.71 21.45
N LEU A 48 18.26 5.21 20.69
CA LEU A 48 19.63 4.70 20.67
C LEU A 48 20.53 5.36 21.73
N ILE A 49 20.08 6.44 22.38
CA ILE A 49 20.86 7.11 23.43
C ILE A 49 21.31 6.15 24.55
N PRO A 50 20.48 5.19 25.01
CA PRO A 50 20.90 4.19 26.01
C PRO A 50 22.00 3.23 25.53
N LEU A 51 22.26 3.12 24.22
CA LEU A 51 23.35 2.32 23.66
C LEU A 51 24.68 3.07 23.59
N ILE A 52 24.68 4.40 23.73
CA ILE A 52 25.89 5.24 23.68
C ILE A 52 26.95 4.79 24.73
N PRO A 53 26.61 4.51 26.00
CA PRO A 53 27.59 4.04 26.99
C PRO A 53 28.18 2.67 26.61
N VAL A 54 27.38 1.78 26.02
CA VAL A 54 27.83 0.45 25.57
C VAL A 54 28.86 0.58 24.45
N VAL A 55 28.58 1.44 23.47
CA VAL A 55 29.52 1.72 22.36
C VAL A 55 30.81 2.37 22.88
N MET A 56 30.72 3.28 23.85
CA MET A 56 31.90 3.88 24.47
C MET A 56 32.76 2.83 25.20
N VAL A 57 32.16 1.94 26.00
CA VAL A 57 32.89 0.88 26.72
C VAL A 57 33.54 -0.11 25.75
N LEU A 58 32.86 -0.48 24.65
CA LEU A 58 33.44 -1.33 23.61
C LEU A 58 34.61 -0.63 22.89
N GLY A 59 34.46 0.66 22.60
CA GLY A 59 35.51 1.47 21.97
C GLY A 59 36.75 1.65 22.86
N THR A 60 36.59 1.82 24.17
CA THR A 60 37.72 1.89 25.10
C THR A 60 38.39 0.52 25.27
N LEU A 61 37.64 -0.57 25.36
CA LEU A 61 38.18 -1.93 25.41
C LEU A 61 39.00 -2.29 24.16
N TYR A 62 38.52 -1.91 22.97
CA TYR A 62 39.21 -2.13 21.70
C TYR A 62 40.54 -1.37 21.62
N ASN A 63 40.56 -0.10 22.07
CA ASN A 63 41.78 0.72 22.07
C ASN A 63 42.79 0.29 23.16
N TYR A 64 42.31 -0.19 24.31
CA TYR A 64 43.17 -0.58 25.43
C TYR A 64 43.78 -1.96 25.25
N PHE A 65 43.11 -2.85 24.50
CA PHE A 65 43.60 -4.18 24.19
C PHE A 65 43.59 -4.43 22.67
N PRO A 66 44.55 -3.87 21.91
CA PRO A 66 44.62 -4.07 20.46
C PRO A 66 44.94 -5.53 20.07
N ASN A 67 45.57 -6.29 20.98
CA ASN A 67 45.98 -7.69 20.78
C ASN A 67 45.30 -8.61 21.80
N ILE A 68 43.96 -8.59 21.88
CA ILE A 68 43.22 -9.55 22.72
C ILE A 68 43.49 -10.96 22.20
N ASP A 69 44.08 -11.80 23.05
CA ASP A 69 44.15 -13.23 22.81
C ASP A 69 42.75 -13.84 23.01
N TYR A 70 42.02 -13.96 21.89
CA TYR A 70 40.64 -14.45 21.84
C TYR A 70 40.45 -15.81 22.53
N SER A 71 41.50 -16.64 22.56
CA SER A 71 41.47 -17.97 23.19
C SER A 71 41.22 -17.89 24.70
N ARG A 72 41.85 -16.92 25.38
CA ARG A 72 41.80 -16.77 26.84
C ARG A 72 40.52 -16.10 27.34
N TYR A 73 39.94 -15.21 26.53
CA TYR A 73 38.80 -14.37 26.93
C TYR A 73 37.47 -14.74 26.27
N LYS A 74 37.44 -15.83 25.50
CA LYS A 74 36.27 -16.29 24.73
C LYS A 74 34.97 -16.31 25.54
N TYR A 75 35.00 -16.82 26.76
CA TYR A 75 33.81 -16.94 27.60
C TYR A 75 33.34 -15.59 28.16
N TYR A 76 34.26 -14.70 28.52
CA TYR A 76 33.92 -13.35 28.99
C TYR A 76 33.35 -12.48 27.86
N LEU A 77 33.93 -12.55 26.67
CA LEU A 77 33.41 -11.87 25.47
C LEU A 77 32.03 -12.40 25.06
N LEU A 78 31.79 -13.71 25.20
CA LEU A 78 30.49 -14.31 24.95
C LEU A 78 29.42 -13.81 25.93
N ILE A 79 29.75 -13.71 27.23
CA ILE A 79 28.85 -13.15 28.25
C ILE A 79 28.49 -11.69 27.94
N VAL A 80 29.49 -10.88 27.59
CA VAL A 80 29.27 -9.47 27.20
C VAL A 80 28.43 -9.40 25.92
N GLY A 81 28.71 -10.23 24.92
CA GLY A 81 27.93 -10.30 23.68
C GLY A 81 26.47 -10.68 23.92
N VAL A 82 26.21 -11.69 24.75
CA VAL A 82 24.85 -12.10 25.13
C VAL A 82 24.14 -10.98 25.90
N PHE A 83 24.83 -10.30 26.81
CA PHE A 83 24.26 -9.17 27.55
C PHE A 83 23.87 -8.02 26.61
N VAL A 84 24.75 -7.66 25.66
CA VAL A 84 24.46 -6.63 24.65
C VAL A 84 23.30 -7.04 23.75
N VAL A 85 23.24 -8.30 23.30
CA VAL A 85 22.13 -8.80 22.46
C VAL A 85 20.80 -8.81 23.23
N CYS A 86 20.78 -9.26 24.48
CA CYS A 86 19.58 -9.25 25.32
C CYS A 86 19.13 -7.83 25.66
N PHE A 87 20.07 -6.93 25.93
CA PHE A 87 19.76 -5.53 26.25
C PHE A 87 19.30 -4.77 25.00
N ALA A 88 20.04 -4.84 23.90
CA ALA A 88 19.66 -4.22 22.63
C ALA A 88 18.35 -4.79 22.09
N GLY A 89 18.14 -6.11 22.20
CA GLY A 89 16.91 -6.78 21.79
C GLY A 89 15.66 -6.15 22.41
N LYS A 90 15.70 -5.76 23.69
CA LYS A 90 14.59 -5.07 24.36
C LYS A 90 14.27 -3.68 23.78
N PHE A 91 15.24 -2.99 23.18
CA PHE A 91 15.04 -1.70 22.52
C PHE A 91 14.58 -1.81 21.06
N PHE A 92 14.76 -2.98 20.43
CA PHE A 92 14.32 -3.25 19.06
C PHE A 92 12.95 -3.94 18.96
N VAL A 93 12.36 -4.39 20.08
CA VAL A 93 10.98 -4.89 20.12
C VAL A 93 10.02 -3.70 20.04
N ASN A 94 9.71 -3.27 18.82
CA ASN A 94 8.57 -2.42 18.55
C ASN A 94 7.37 -3.29 18.18
N ASN A 95 6.32 -3.27 19.00
CA ASN A 95 4.99 -3.64 18.52
C ASN A 95 4.58 -2.56 17.53
N LYS A 96 4.87 -2.78 16.24
CA LYS A 96 4.41 -1.89 15.18
C LYS A 96 2.89 -1.87 15.22
N VAL A 97 2.33 -0.71 15.44
CA VAL A 97 0.89 -0.51 15.39
C VAL A 97 0.46 -0.57 13.93
N ASP A 98 -0.66 -1.21 13.62
CA ASP A 98 -1.21 -1.21 12.26
C ASP A 98 -1.83 0.17 11.96
N VAL A 99 -0.97 1.11 11.59
CA VAL A 99 -1.34 2.50 11.24
C VAL A 99 -2.26 2.53 10.03
N ASP A 100 -2.10 1.58 9.11
CA ASP A 100 -2.90 1.47 7.91
C ASP A 100 -4.36 1.14 8.24
N ALA A 101 -4.57 0.13 9.09
CA ALA A 101 -5.90 -0.21 9.59
C ALA A 101 -6.49 0.94 10.40
N LEU A 102 -5.70 1.57 11.28
CA LEU A 102 -6.15 2.74 12.05
C LEU A 102 -6.60 3.89 11.16
N TYR A 103 -5.88 4.18 10.07
CA TYR A 103 -6.26 5.23 9.14
C TYR A 103 -7.54 4.87 8.38
N ALA A 104 -7.63 3.64 7.87
CA ALA A 104 -8.80 3.17 7.15
C ALA A 104 -10.06 3.26 8.02
N ASP A 105 -10.02 2.71 9.23
CA ASP A 105 -11.20 2.58 10.09
C ASP A 105 -11.62 3.91 10.72
N ASN A 106 -10.65 4.77 11.07
CA ASN A 106 -10.93 5.97 11.83
C ASN A 106 -11.04 7.25 11.00
N VAL A 107 -10.45 7.27 9.81
CA VAL A 107 -10.43 8.47 8.95
C VAL A 107 -11.17 8.19 7.65
N LEU A 108 -10.72 7.20 6.89
CA LEU A 108 -11.20 7.00 5.53
C LEU A 108 -12.64 6.48 5.48
N THR A 109 -12.97 5.44 6.28
CA THR A 109 -14.31 4.83 6.33
C THR A 109 -15.39 5.84 6.76
N PRO A 110 -15.22 6.63 7.84
CA PRO A 110 -16.22 7.64 8.23
C PRO A 110 -16.44 8.69 7.16
N ILE A 111 -15.37 9.21 6.54
CA ILE A 111 -15.47 10.21 5.47
C ILE A 111 -16.23 9.64 4.28
N LEU A 112 -15.85 8.45 3.81
CA LEU A 112 -16.48 7.82 2.67
C LEU A 112 -17.95 7.48 2.94
N ASN A 113 -18.31 7.05 4.16
CA ASN A 113 -19.71 6.79 4.51
C ASN A 113 -20.57 8.05 4.60
N VAL A 114 -19.98 9.21 4.90
CA VAL A 114 -20.70 10.49 4.88
C VAL A 114 -20.97 10.94 3.44
N ILE A 115 -20.01 10.74 2.55
CA ILE A 115 -20.12 11.15 1.15
C ILE A 115 -20.98 10.16 0.34
N LEU A 116 -20.74 8.86 0.51
CA LEU A 116 -21.41 7.75 -0.16
C LEU A 116 -21.80 6.70 0.89
N PRO A 117 -22.99 6.82 1.50
CA PRO A 117 -23.47 5.88 2.51
C PRO A 117 -23.48 4.44 1.98
N GLY A 118 -22.97 3.51 2.80
CA GLY A 118 -22.87 2.10 2.42
C GLY A 118 -21.60 1.76 1.63
N THR A 119 -20.57 2.61 1.72
CA THR A 119 -19.23 2.31 1.22
C THR A 119 -18.54 1.33 2.17
N VAL A 120 -17.95 0.27 1.61
CA VAL A 120 -17.26 -0.80 2.35
C VAL A 120 -15.77 -0.76 2.04
N LEU A 121 -14.93 -0.85 3.07
CA LEU A 121 -13.47 -0.88 2.94
C LEU A 121 -12.95 -2.23 3.41
N ASN A 122 -12.31 -2.96 2.51
CA ASN A 122 -11.65 -4.23 2.78
C ASN A 122 -10.14 -4.05 2.58
N ASN A 123 -9.39 -4.05 3.69
CA ASN A 123 -7.95 -3.83 3.65
C ASN A 123 -7.15 -5.08 3.19
N SER A 124 -7.67 -6.27 3.48
CA SER A 124 -7.01 -7.56 3.24
C SER A 124 -7.30 -8.17 1.86
N GLU A 125 -8.47 -7.87 1.32
CA GLU A 125 -8.96 -8.44 0.06
C GLU A 125 -8.93 -7.39 -1.05
N GLY A 126 -8.85 -7.88 -2.28
CA GLY A 126 -8.87 -7.08 -3.50
C GLY A 126 -10.12 -7.35 -4.33
N ILE A 127 -10.15 -6.76 -5.51
CA ILE A 127 -11.07 -7.18 -6.57
C ILE A 127 -10.75 -8.64 -6.97
N ASP A 128 -11.77 -9.43 -7.30
CA ASP A 128 -11.65 -10.82 -7.71
C ASP A 128 -10.64 -10.99 -8.87
N SER A 129 -9.70 -11.92 -8.70
CA SER A 129 -8.64 -12.15 -9.69
C SER A 129 -9.16 -12.62 -11.05
N SER A 130 -10.30 -13.31 -11.09
CA SER A 130 -10.92 -13.80 -12.33
C SER A 130 -11.30 -12.66 -13.29
N ILE A 131 -11.55 -11.46 -12.76
CA ILE A 131 -11.81 -10.27 -13.57
C ILE A 131 -10.55 -9.84 -14.33
N PHE A 132 -9.37 -10.03 -13.74
CA PHE A 132 -8.09 -9.65 -14.35
C PHE A 132 -7.57 -10.65 -15.37
N ASP A 133 -7.94 -11.92 -15.27
CA ASP A 133 -7.58 -12.96 -16.25
C ASP A 133 -7.98 -12.54 -17.67
N ASN A 134 -9.16 -11.91 -17.80
CA ASN A 134 -9.67 -11.42 -19.09
C ASN A 134 -8.98 -10.13 -19.57
N LEU A 135 -8.43 -9.32 -18.65
CA LEU A 135 -7.81 -8.03 -18.98
C LEU A 135 -6.31 -8.14 -19.26
N LEU A 136 -5.63 -9.06 -18.57
CA LEU A 136 -4.18 -9.22 -18.59
C LEU A 136 -3.81 -10.68 -18.88
N PRO A 137 -4.02 -11.17 -20.11
CA PRO A 137 -3.92 -12.60 -20.43
C PRO A 137 -2.49 -13.17 -20.37
N ILE A 138 -1.47 -12.32 -20.26
CA ILE A 138 -0.07 -12.72 -20.14
C ILE A 138 0.31 -12.95 -18.67
N SER A 139 -0.38 -12.27 -17.75
CA SER A 139 -0.10 -12.33 -16.33
C SER A 139 -0.48 -13.69 -15.75
N SER A 140 0.29 -14.15 -14.78
CA SER A 140 0.05 -15.44 -14.11
C SER A 140 -0.24 -15.31 -12.63
N ARG A 141 0.00 -14.13 -12.03
CA ARG A 141 -0.38 -13.82 -10.65
C ARG A 141 -0.85 -12.39 -10.52
N TYR A 142 -1.87 -12.21 -9.69
CA TYR A 142 -2.47 -10.93 -9.35
C TYR A 142 -2.39 -10.72 -7.84
N TYR A 143 -1.97 -9.53 -7.45
CA TYR A 143 -1.94 -9.09 -6.07
C TYR A 143 -2.76 -7.82 -5.97
N SER A 144 -3.82 -7.86 -5.17
CA SER A 144 -4.72 -6.75 -4.98
C SER A 144 -4.83 -6.40 -3.51
N SER A 145 -5.02 -5.12 -3.19
CA SER A 145 -5.09 -4.61 -1.82
C SER A 145 -5.91 -3.34 -1.73
N LYS A 146 -6.32 -2.97 -0.51
CA LYS A 146 -7.07 -1.73 -0.22
C LYS A 146 -8.31 -1.61 -1.11
N HIS A 147 -9.19 -2.60 -1.02
CA HIS A 147 -10.42 -2.66 -1.80
C HIS A 147 -11.49 -1.75 -1.19
N ILE A 148 -12.03 -0.84 -2.00
CA ILE A 148 -13.13 0.04 -1.66
C ILE A 148 -14.30 -0.30 -2.58
N ILE A 149 -15.45 -0.66 -2.00
CA ILE A 149 -16.71 -0.85 -2.71
C ILE A 149 -17.57 0.37 -2.39
N PHE A 150 -17.76 1.26 -3.36
CA PHE A 150 -18.50 2.49 -3.17
C PHE A 150 -20.00 2.22 -3.00
N GLY A 151 -20.64 3.01 -2.13
CA GLY A 151 -22.09 3.01 -1.91
C GLY A 151 -22.90 3.64 -3.05
N ASP A 152 -22.38 3.67 -4.28
CA ASP A 152 -23.06 4.24 -5.45
C ASP A 152 -24.00 3.23 -6.14
N GLU A 153 -24.69 3.69 -7.19
CA GLU A 153 -25.68 2.86 -7.91
C GLU A 153 -25.05 1.68 -8.66
N PHE A 154 -23.77 1.81 -9.06
CA PHE A 154 -23.05 0.79 -9.83
C PHE A 154 -22.22 -0.15 -8.94
N LYS A 155 -22.18 0.09 -7.62
CA LYS A 155 -21.26 -0.56 -6.69
C LYS A 155 -19.84 -0.55 -7.24
N THR A 156 -19.38 0.63 -7.65
CA THR A 156 -18.05 0.82 -8.21
C THR A 156 -17.00 0.30 -7.22
N GLU A 157 -16.05 -0.46 -7.71
CA GLU A 157 -14.96 -1.02 -6.92
C GLU A 157 -13.64 -0.34 -7.28
N PHE A 158 -12.80 -0.12 -6.27
CA PHE A 158 -11.47 0.44 -6.43
C PHE A 158 -10.47 -0.41 -5.65
N SER A 159 -9.32 -0.73 -6.25
CA SER A 159 -8.25 -1.44 -5.56
C SER A 159 -6.88 -1.15 -6.19
N ASN A 160 -5.84 -1.18 -5.37
CA ASN A 160 -4.47 -1.25 -5.87
C ASN A 160 -4.21 -2.65 -6.44
N MET A 161 -3.62 -2.74 -7.62
CA MET A 161 -3.36 -4.02 -8.29
C MET A 161 -1.94 -4.09 -8.85
N GLN A 162 -1.31 -5.25 -8.67
CA GLN A 162 -0.08 -5.65 -9.33
C GLN A 162 -0.29 -6.99 -10.05
N ALA A 163 -0.01 -7.01 -11.34
CA ALA A 163 -0.01 -8.21 -12.16
C ALA A 163 1.42 -8.55 -12.60
N ILE A 164 1.77 -9.83 -12.50
CA ILE A 164 3.11 -10.32 -12.82
C ILE A 164 3.02 -11.62 -13.62
N HIS A 165 4.05 -11.88 -14.42
CA HIS A 165 4.30 -13.20 -14.99
C HIS A 165 5.75 -13.62 -14.75
N PHE A 166 6.01 -14.90 -14.97
CA PHE A 166 7.35 -15.47 -14.91
C PHE A 166 7.76 -15.90 -16.31
N SER A 167 8.94 -15.46 -16.75
CA SER A 167 9.53 -15.86 -18.02
C SER A 167 10.85 -16.57 -17.77
N ARG A 168 11.23 -17.52 -18.63
CA ARG A 168 12.58 -18.12 -18.58
C ARG A 168 13.57 -17.20 -19.29
N SER A 169 14.69 -16.90 -18.64
CA SER A 169 15.84 -16.29 -19.30
C SER A 169 16.51 -17.28 -20.26
N GLU A 170 17.36 -16.77 -21.15
CA GLU A 170 18.24 -17.60 -22.00
C GLU A 170 19.13 -18.55 -21.17
N SER A 171 19.45 -18.17 -19.93
CA SER A 171 20.17 -18.99 -18.95
C SER A 171 19.29 -19.98 -18.16
N GLY A 172 18.02 -20.14 -18.53
CA GLY A 172 17.08 -21.10 -17.92
C GLY A 172 16.50 -20.68 -16.57
N LYS A 173 16.87 -19.50 -16.03
CA LYS A 173 16.37 -18.99 -14.75
C LYS A 173 14.98 -18.38 -14.91
N SER A 174 14.11 -18.59 -13.91
CA SER A 174 12.81 -17.92 -13.86
C SER A 174 13.01 -16.46 -13.46
N VAL A 175 12.55 -15.54 -14.31
CA VAL A 175 12.60 -14.10 -14.11
C VAL A 175 11.18 -13.59 -13.92
N LYS A 176 10.92 -12.96 -12.77
CA LYS A 176 9.68 -12.23 -12.49
C LYS A 176 9.64 -10.97 -13.36
N LYS A 177 8.58 -10.82 -14.13
CA LYS A 177 8.27 -9.62 -14.91
C LYS A 177 6.96 -9.02 -14.43
N THR A 178 6.93 -7.70 -14.41
CA THR A 178 5.77 -6.92 -14.01
C THR A 178 5.01 -6.52 -15.26
N ASP A 179 3.73 -6.92 -15.34
CA ASP A 179 2.85 -6.58 -16.46
C ASP A 179 2.05 -5.31 -16.17
N PHE A 180 1.62 -5.16 -14.92
CA PHE A 180 0.86 -4.00 -14.49
C PHE A 180 1.14 -3.70 -13.02
N ILE A 181 1.25 -2.40 -12.70
CA ILE A 181 1.18 -1.87 -11.34
C ILE A 181 0.37 -0.59 -11.43
N GLY A 182 -0.69 -0.50 -10.64
CA GLY A 182 -1.51 0.71 -10.62
C GLY A 182 -2.78 0.55 -9.79
N GLN A 183 -3.70 1.48 -10.00
CA GLN A 183 -5.02 1.47 -9.41
C GLN A 183 -6.02 1.02 -10.46
N VAL A 184 -6.95 0.15 -10.07
CA VAL A 184 -8.01 -0.34 -10.94
C VAL A 184 -9.34 0.14 -10.40
N LEU A 185 -10.16 0.67 -11.30
CA LEU A 185 -11.55 1.01 -11.07
C LEU A 185 -12.41 0.05 -11.87
N LEU A 186 -13.31 -0.67 -11.19
CA LEU A 186 -14.26 -1.59 -11.79
C LEU A 186 -15.66 -1.02 -11.62
N ILE A 187 -16.43 -1.00 -12.72
CA ILE A 187 -17.81 -0.55 -12.72
C ILE A 187 -18.67 -1.69 -13.24
N ASN A 188 -19.65 -2.13 -12.45
CA ASN A 188 -20.62 -3.13 -12.90
C ASN A 188 -21.82 -2.41 -13.53
N SER A 189 -21.80 -2.28 -14.86
CA SER A 189 -22.89 -1.67 -15.60
C SER A 189 -23.52 -2.66 -16.57
N LYS A 190 -24.85 -2.77 -16.53
CA LYS A 190 -25.61 -3.53 -17.53
C LYS A 190 -25.55 -2.79 -18.84
N THR A 191 -24.67 -3.22 -19.72
CA THR A 191 -24.61 -2.71 -21.09
C THR A 191 -25.39 -3.65 -22.02
N ASN A 192 -26.04 -3.09 -23.03
CA ASN A 192 -26.61 -3.88 -24.15
C ASN A 192 -25.54 -4.17 -25.21
N ILE A 193 -24.26 -4.08 -24.85
CA ILE A 193 -23.15 -4.25 -25.77
C ILE A 193 -22.72 -5.71 -25.70
N ASN A 194 -22.83 -6.40 -26.83
CA ASN A 194 -22.31 -7.75 -26.97
C ASN A 194 -20.89 -7.66 -27.54
N GLY A 195 -19.88 -7.74 -26.66
CA GLY A 195 -18.46 -7.67 -27.02
C GLY A 195 -17.64 -6.85 -26.02
N HIS A 196 -16.37 -6.62 -26.36
CA HIS A 196 -15.41 -5.90 -25.51
C HIS A 196 -15.30 -4.42 -25.92
N ILE A 197 -15.43 -3.51 -24.95
CA ILE A 197 -15.15 -2.09 -25.16
C ILE A 197 -13.71 -1.82 -24.74
N ARG A 198 -12.91 -1.30 -25.69
CA ARG A 198 -11.53 -0.90 -25.44
C ARG A 198 -11.38 0.60 -25.60
N ILE A 199 -10.87 1.28 -24.57
CA ILE A 199 -10.55 2.70 -24.61
C ILE A 199 -9.04 2.83 -24.82
N VAL A 200 -8.63 3.31 -25.99
CA VAL A 200 -7.21 3.56 -26.31
C VAL A 200 -6.96 5.06 -26.28
N PRO A 201 -6.04 5.55 -25.42
CA PRO A 201 -5.74 6.97 -25.35
C PRO A 201 -5.10 7.44 -26.66
N VAL A 202 -5.50 8.63 -27.11
CA VAL A 202 -4.85 9.33 -28.22
C VAL A 202 -3.60 10.00 -27.67
N THR A 203 -2.43 9.54 -28.08
CA THR A 203 -1.14 10.03 -27.59
C THR A 203 -0.59 11.18 -28.42
N GLY A 204 -1.15 11.44 -29.60
CA GLY A 204 -0.76 12.57 -30.42
C GLY A 204 -1.51 12.62 -31.74
N LYS A 205 -1.00 13.44 -32.67
CA LYS A 205 -1.43 13.46 -34.06
C LYS A 205 -0.21 13.41 -34.95
N ASN A 206 -0.30 12.68 -36.06
CA ASN A 206 0.76 12.73 -37.08
C ASN A 206 0.68 14.04 -37.88
N PHE A 207 1.67 14.27 -38.74
CA PHE A 207 1.75 15.47 -39.59
C PHE A 207 0.54 15.64 -40.54
N MET A 208 -0.16 14.54 -40.86
CA MET A 208 -1.41 14.54 -41.64
C MET A 208 -2.67 14.74 -40.78
N GLY A 209 -2.52 15.05 -39.49
CA GLY A 209 -3.63 15.31 -38.57
C GLY A 209 -4.38 14.06 -38.07
N GLN A 210 -3.95 12.86 -38.45
CA GLN A 210 -4.54 11.61 -37.97
C GLN A 210 -4.12 11.35 -36.52
N LYS A 211 -5.08 10.90 -35.72
CA LYS A 211 -4.86 10.57 -34.30
C LYS A 211 -3.91 9.38 -34.18
N LEU A 212 -2.82 9.58 -33.45
CA LEU A 212 -1.92 8.51 -33.03
C LEU A 212 -2.45 7.96 -31.72
N ASN A 213 -2.65 6.65 -31.67
CA ASN A 213 -3.09 5.95 -30.49
C ASN A 213 -1.88 5.45 -29.70
N GLY A 214 -2.01 5.38 -28.37
CA GLY A 214 -0.98 4.83 -27.50
C GLY A 214 -0.69 3.35 -27.79
N TYR A 215 0.48 2.89 -27.35
CA TYR A 215 0.81 1.48 -27.41
C TYR A 215 -0.19 0.69 -26.55
N TYR A 216 -0.96 -0.17 -27.21
CA TYR A 216 -1.91 -1.04 -26.56
C TYR A 216 -1.73 -2.44 -27.16
N GLY A 217 -1.74 -3.46 -26.30
CA GLY A 217 -1.39 -4.84 -26.65
C GLY A 217 -2.15 -5.39 -27.86
N LYS A 218 -1.65 -6.51 -28.41
CA LYS A 218 -2.27 -7.17 -29.56
C LYS A 218 -3.71 -7.56 -29.23
N LYS A 219 -4.58 -7.52 -30.25
CA LYS A 219 -5.94 -8.07 -30.14
C LYS A 219 -5.88 -9.54 -29.72
N THR A 220 -6.77 -9.95 -28.82
CA THR A 220 -6.93 -11.36 -28.47
C THR A 220 -7.63 -12.10 -29.62
N LYS A 221 -7.58 -13.43 -29.60
CA LYS A 221 -8.26 -14.27 -30.61
C LYS A 221 -9.78 -14.07 -30.60
N GLU A 222 -10.34 -13.67 -29.46
CA GLU A 222 -11.77 -13.40 -29.29
C GLU A 222 -12.17 -12.00 -29.81
N GLU A 223 -11.21 -11.12 -30.06
CA GLU A 223 -11.40 -9.76 -30.61
C GLU A 223 -11.11 -9.67 -32.12
N SER A 224 -10.78 -10.79 -32.76
CA SER A 224 -10.31 -10.88 -34.16
C SER A 224 -11.41 -11.32 -35.12
#